data_AF-A0A964AAT7-F1
#
_entry.id   AF-A0A964AAT7-F1
#
_cell.length_a   1.000
_cell.length_b   1.000
_cell.length_c   1.000
_cell.angle_alpha   90.00
_cell.angle_beta   90.00
_cell.angle_gamma   90.00
#
_symmetry.space_group_name_H-M   'P 1'
#
loop_
_entity.id
_entity.type
_entity.pdbx_description
1 polymer ?
#
loop_
_entity_poly.entity_id
_entity_poly.type
_entity_poly.pdbx_seq_one_letter_code
_entity_poly.pdbx_strand_id
1 'polypeptide(L)'
;MLVFPRWVGALAVACAVGVTACQGPVTEEDLHKWTHNDLGIRRIGEVVADPEQPTATRIRALEVIVEKGLSSKLRQLLDEVPETAGRAEVVKGLQAELMDHLQKRDDFQYDAKDALMQLQRYVSAEEFGAIQKAVGAWAFSDLDWSTPEPEVKQKVERRMSSGQIADLGPAGWKGAAVLVSYGLAVDKMLAYLTDAKDPQATALLLEAMKRLHSNIGVRLHHLEALARTESPAAATYLLDIYLDETQEADIRNSAFNAAVGMLESPALAKDSATIVERLLKLMEGKLPADRWLGALNIIRLDGVGHLEKVLELLKNDVDYTSTEIPAKKSAIDLCLDIYDGGHAERAVPVFMKHATDSNPVVAGLSIICLKANQAQRARPVLDAIAGSSDEAVNRPLTTFLGADVTLAQLARNAAEGLGMMATVDAEAKAGKLDAVRARNKKLIITFALDETGPAYQSVVDERYEAFDKEFRANPDAFK
;
A
#
# COMPACT_ATOMS: atom_id res chain seq x y z
N MET A 1 100.55 -6.28 -1.41
CA MET A 1 99.29 -5.93 -2.10
C MET A 1 99.17 -4.41 -2.07
N LEU A 2 99.56 -3.81 -3.21
CA LEU A 2 99.47 -2.40 -3.62
C LEU A 2 97.98 -2.10 -3.96
N VAL A 3 97.35 -0.91 -3.93
CA VAL A 3 97.72 0.52 -3.79
C VAL A 3 96.40 1.33 -3.55
N PHE A 4 96.53 2.46 -2.84
CA PHE A 4 95.71 3.69 -2.63
C PHE A 4 94.66 4.16 -3.69
N PRO A 5 93.93 5.31 -3.54
CA PRO A 5 93.69 6.29 -2.43
C PRO A 5 92.17 6.67 -2.25
N ARG A 6 91.64 7.40 -1.25
CA ARG A 6 91.75 8.81 -0.78
C ARG A 6 91.50 9.92 -1.86
N TRP A 7 90.41 10.68 -1.69
CA TRP A 7 90.05 11.99 -2.27
C TRP A 7 89.58 12.11 -3.74
N VAL A 8 88.27 12.33 -3.93
CA VAL A 8 87.61 13.35 -4.81
C VAL A 8 86.24 13.56 -4.13
N GLY A 9 85.79 14.71 -3.66
CA GLY A 9 85.81 16.04 -4.29
C GLY A 9 84.35 16.47 -4.37
N ALA A 10 84.03 17.62 -3.80
CA ALA A 10 82.73 18.27 -3.93
C ALA A 10 82.29 18.38 -5.40
N LEU A 11 81.00 18.15 -5.68
CA LEU A 11 80.17 18.41 -6.87
C LEU A 11 79.20 17.20 -6.95
N ALA A 12 77.90 17.28 -6.67
CA ALA A 12 76.95 18.19 -7.30
C ALA A 12 75.81 18.55 -6.34
N VAL A 13 75.99 19.66 -5.63
CA VAL A 13 74.90 20.62 -5.39
C VAL A 13 74.67 21.31 -6.73
N ALA A 14 73.89 20.69 -7.63
CA ALA A 14 73.37 21.31 -8.86
C ALA A 14 72.52 20.30 -9.66
N CYS A 15 71.39 19.85 -9.12
CA CYS A 15 70.25 19.37 -9.90
C CYS A 15 68.93 19.44 -9.09
N ALA A 16 68.87 20.35 -8.11
CA ALA A 16 67.67 20.62 -7.31
C ALA A 16 67.09 22.03 -7.55
N VAL A 17 67.58 22.73 -8.56
CA VAL A 17 67.06 24.03 -9.02
C VAL A 17 66.96 23.95 -10.54
N GLY A 18 65.80 23.53 -11.04
CA GLY A 18 65.64 23.32 -12.48
C GLY A 18 64.29 22.76 -12.93
N VAL A 19 63.22 22.84 -12.13
CA VAL A 19 61.84 22.67 -12.63
C VAL A 19 60.86 23.57 -11.85
N THR A 20 61.29 24.78 -11.50
CA THR A 20 60.38 25.82 -11.01
C THR A 20 60.57 27.00 -11.95
N ALA A 21 59.65 27.17 -12.90
CA ALA A 21 59.57 28.21 -13.95
C ALA A 21 59.83 27.67 -15.37
N CYS A 22 58.82 27.02 -15.93
CA CYS A 22 58.44 27.02 -17.36
C CYS A 22 57.23 26.07 -17.56
N GLN A 23 56.23 26.12 -16.67
CA GLN A 23 54.90 25.65 -17.04
C GLN A 23 54.16 26.91 -17.43
N GLY A 24 53.95 27.09 -18.74
CA GLY A 24 53.04 28.12 -19.22
C GLY A 24 51.65 27.92 -18.60
N PRO A 25 50.74 28.90 -18.77
CA PRO A 25 49.36 28.73 -18.35
C PRO A 25 48.81 27.40 -18.92
N VAL A 26 48.10 26.63 -18.08
CA VAL A 26 47.47 25.37 -18.52
C VAL A 26 46.56 25.68 -19.71
N THR A 27 46.84 25.05 -20.84
CA THR A 27 46.09 25.28 -22.09
C THR A 27 44.96 24.27 -22.25
N GLU A 28 43.99 24.57 -23.11
CA GLU A 28 42.94 23.62 -23.50
C GLU A 28 43.55 22.33 -24.07
N GLU A 29 44.60 22.43 -24.89
CA GLU A 29 45.29 21.26 -25.46
C GLU A 29 45.89 20.37 -24.37
N ASP A 30 46.45 20.96 -23.31
CA ASP A 30 46.99 20.21 -22.17
C ASP A 30 45.90 19.39 -21.47
N LEU A 31 44.73 20.01 -21.20
CA LEU A 31 43.61 19.34 -20.56
C LEU A 31 43.14 18.11 -21.36
N HIS A 32 42.94 18.27 -22.67
CA HIS A 32 42.55 17.16 -23.54
C HIS A 32 43.62 16.07 -23.58
N LYS A 33 44.90 16.45 -23.69
CA LYS A 33 46.01 15.50 -23.73
C LYS A 33 46.10 14.67 -22.45
N TRP A 34 45.86 15.27 -21.28
CA TRP A 34 45.98 14.60 -19.99
C TRP A 34 44.89 13.57 -19.71
N THR A 35 43.76 13.58 -20.44
CA THR A 35 42.71 12.56 -20.27
C THR A 35 43.08 11.16 -20.81
N HIS A 36 44.20 11.00 -21.53
CA HIS A 36 44.53 9.76 -22.24
C HIS A 36 45.14 8.65 -21.35
N ASN A 37 45.54 8.95 -20.11
CA ASN A 37 46.11 7.97 -19.19
C ASN A 37 46.01 8.42 -17.72
N ASP A 38 46.25 7.49 -16.79
CA ASP A 38 46.14 7.74 -15.34
C ASP A 38 47.09 8.83 -14.82
N LEU A 39 48.30 8.95 -15.41
CA LEU A 39 49.25 9.99 -15.01
C LEU A 39 48.74 11.38 -15.38
N GLY A 40 48.13 11.51 -16.56
CA GLY A 40 47.49 12.75 -16.97
C GLY A 40 46.24 13.07 -16.14
N ILE A 41 45.41 12.07 -15.79
CA ILE A 41 44.26 12.28 -14.90
C ILE A 41 44.72 12.79 -13.51
N ARG A 42 45.83 12.28 -12.97
CA ARG A 42 46.42 12.82 -11.73
C ARG A 42 46.85 14.27 -11.89
N ARG A 43 47.40 14.64 -13.04
CA ARG A 43 47.78 16.02 -13.33
C ARG A 43 46.57 16.95 -13.45
N ILE A 44 45.45 16.45 -13.98
CA ILE A 44 44.16 17.16 -13.91
C ILE A 44 43.74 17.35 -12.45
N GLY A 45 43.87 16.32 -11.61
CA GLY A 45 43.63 16.43 -10.16
C GLY A 45 44.48 17.51 -9.48
N GLU A 46 45.78 17.56 -9.79
CA GLU A 46 46.69 18.61 -9.30
C GLU A 46 46.21 20.02 -9.69
N VAL A 47 45.81 20.21 -10.95
CA VAL A 47 45.27 21.49 -11.43
C VAL A 47 43.97 21.86 -10.72
N VAL A 48 43.06 20.90 -10.53
CA VAL A 48 41.77 21.14 -9.90
C VAL A 48 41.91 21.40 -8.40
N ALA A 49 42.88 20.78 -7.73
CA ALA A 49 43.15 20.98 -6.30
C ALA A 49 43.94 22.26 -5.99
N ASP A 50 44.70 22.80 -6.96
CA ASP A 50 45.53 23.98 -6.80
C ASP A 50 44.69 25.28 -6.74
N PRO A 51 44.66 26.00 -5.60
CA PRO A 51 43.91 27.24 -5.47
C PRO A 51 44.53 28.42 -6.23
N GLU A 52 45.79 28.32 -6.68
CA GLU A 52 46.43 29.36 -7.50
C GLU A 52 45.97 29.30 -8.97
N GLN A 53 45.40 28.17 -9.40
CA GLN A 53 44.80 28.07 -10.74
C GLN A 53 43.47 28.85 -10.81
N PRO A 54 43.18 29.56 -11.92
CA PRO A 54 41.90 30.22 -12.11
C PRO A 54 40.73 29.24 -11.97
N THR A 55 39.68 29.61 -11.23
CA THR A 55 38.49 28.76 -11.03
C THR A 55 37.89 28.25 -12.35
N ALA A 56 37.88 29.09 -13.39
CA ALA A 56 37.42 28.69 -14.73
C ALA A 56 38.25 27.54 -15.33
N THR A 57 39.59 27.57 -15.17
CA THR A 57 40.47 26.48 -15.62
C THR A 57 40.21 25.20 -14.84
N ARG A 58 39.97 25.31 -13.52
CA ARG A 58 39.65 24.17 -12.65
C ARG A 58 38.31 23.52 -13.02
N ILE A 59 37.29 24.34 -13.28
CA ILE A 59 35.98 23.87 -13.78
C ILE A 59 36.15 23.20 -15.15
N ARG A 60 36.83 23.84 -16.09
CA ARG A 60 37.06 23.30 -17.44
C ARG A 60 37.81 21.97 -17.41
N ALA A 61 38.78 21.81 -16.53
CA ALA A 61 39.52 20.56 -16.38
C ALA A 61 38.61 19.39 -15.95
N LEU A 62 37.62 19.63 -15.09
CA LEU A 62 36.62 18.64 -14.70
C LEU A 62 35.59 18.40 -15.80
N GLU A 63 35.18 19.44 -16.52
CA GLU A 63 34.29 19.32 -17.68
C GLU A 63 34.91 18.44 -18.78
N VAL A 64 36.19 18.63 -19.11
CA VAL A 64 36.93 17.80 -20.07
C VAL A 64 36.99 16.33 -19.64
N ILE A 65 37.08 16.04 -18.34
CA ILE A 65 36.97 14.66 -17.83
C ILE A 65 35.60 14.05 -18.18
N VAL A 66 34.53 14.84 -18.07
CA VAL A 66 33.18 14.41 -18.43
C VAL A 66 33.03 14.24 -19.94
N GLU A 67 33.48 15.19 -20.76
CA GLU A 67 33.44 15.12 -22.23
C GLU A 67 34.15 13.89 -22.81
N LYS A 68 35.11 13.32 -22.09
CA LYS A 68 35.85 12.11 -22.48
C LYS A 68 35.23 10.81 -21.96
N GLY A 69 34.03 10.86 -21.40
CA GLY A 69 33.35 9.69 -20.82
C GLY A 69 34.00 9.16 -19.55
N LEU A 70 34.81 9.97 -18.87
CA LEU A 70 35.50 9.61 -17.63
C LEU A 70 34.75 10.13 -16.40
N SER A 71 33.43 10.31 -16.49
CA SER A 71 32.57 10.84 -15.42
C SER A 71 32.72 10.07 -14.10
N SER A 72 33.05 8.77 -14.13
CA SER A 72 33.33 7.96 -12.93
C SER A 72 34.55 8.42 -12.11
N LYS A 73 35.47 9.21 -12.69
CA LYS A 73 36.64 9.79 -12.01
C LYS A 73 36.32 11.08 -11.28
N LEU A 74 35.17 11.70 -11.57
CA LEU A 74 34.84 13.04 -11.08
C LEU A 74 34.83 13.12 -9.54
N ARG A 75 34.20 12.14 -8.88
CA ARG A 75 34.18 12.06 -7.41
C ARG A 75 35.59 11.99 -6.81
N GLN A 76 36.48 11.19 -7.40
CA GLN A 76 37.86 11.08 -6.92
C GLN A 76 38.56 12.44 -6.99
N LEU A 77 38.45 13.13 -8.12
CA LEU A 77 39.11 14.42 -8.33
C LEU A 77 38.56 15.52 -7.41
N LEU A 78 37.24 15.53 -7.17
CA LEU A 78 36.60 16.49 -6.27
C LEU A 78 36.94 16.23 -4.79
N ASP A 79 37.11 14.97 -4.39
CA ASP A 79 37.54 14.61 -3.03
C ASP A 79 38.98 15.10 -2.74
N GLU A 80 39.81 15.26 -3.76
CA GLU A 80 41.19 15.77 -3.64
C GLU A 80 41.26 17.30 -3.48
N VAL A 81 40.20 18.04 -3.78
CA VAL A 81 40.15 19.51 -3.61
C VAL A 81 39.85 19.85 -2.16
N PRO A 82 40.71 20.53 -1.38
CA PRO A 82 40.35 20.94 -0.01
C PRO A 82 39.17 21.92 0.02
N GLU A 83 38.32 21.89 1.05
CA GLU A 83 37.23 22.88 1.20
C GLU A 83 37.77 24.31 1.22
N THR A 84 38.91 24.51 1.90
CA THR A 84 39.62 25.79 1.97
C THR A 84 40.17 26.27 0.62
N ALA A 85 40.20 25.40 -0.40
CA ALA A 85 40.64 25.72 -1.76
C ALA A 85 39.45 26.05 -2.70
N GLY A 86 38.27 26.38 -2.15
CA GLY A 86 37.10 26.81 -2.93
C GLY A 86 36.37 25.67 -3.65
N ARG A 87 36.28 24.49 -3.01
CA ARG A 87 35.59 23.31 -3.59
C ARG A 87 34.14 23.64 -3.97
N ALA A 88 33.44 24.40 -3.14
CA ALA A 88 32.03 24.74 -3.37
C ALA A 88 31.85 25.57 -4.65
N GLU A 89 32.72 26.54 -4.90
CA GLU A 89 32.71 27.37 -6.10
C GLU A 89 33.00 26.55 -7.36
N VAL A 90 33.96 25.62 -7.29
CA VAL A 90 34.28 24.70 -8.40
C VAL A 90 33.10 23.78 -8.70
N VAL A 91 32.50 23.18 -7.66
CA VAL A 91 31.33 22.30 -7.82
C VAL A 91 30.14 23.04 -8.42
N LYS A 92 29.85 24.26 -7.93
CA LYS A 92 28.76 25.09 -8.46
C LYS A 92 28.98 25.49 -9.92
N GLY A 93 30.22 25.87 -10.27
CA GLY A 93 30.58 26.18 -11.64
C GLY A 93 30.47 24.97 -12.56
N LEU A 94 31.00 23.82 -12.14
CA LEU A 94 30.86 22.56 -12.87
C LEU A 94 29.38 22.18 -13.06
N GLN A 95 28.56 22.28 -12.02
CA GLN A 95 27.13 22.02 -12.12
C GLN A 95 26.48 22.87 -13.22
N ALA A 96 26.86 24.14 -13.36
CA ALA A 96 26.31 25.01 -14.39
C ALA A 96 26.68 24.54 -15.81
N GLU A 97 27.95 24.20 -16.05
CA GLU A 97 28.40 23.70 -17.36
C GLU A 97 27.74 22.35 -17.71
N LEU A 98 27.66 21.43 -16.75
CA LEU A 98 27.00 20.13 -16.98
C LEU A 98 25.50 20.26 -17.23
N MET A 99 24.83 21.22 -16.58
CA MET A 99 23.43 21.53 -16.85
C MET A 99 23.25 22.10 -18.26
N ASP A 100 24.18 22.92 -18.73
CA ASP A 100 24.14 23.49 -20.07
C ASP A 100 24.25 22.40 -21.16
N HIS A 101 25.17 21.44 -21.02
CA HIS A 101 25.23 20.26 -21.90
C HIS A 101 23.91 19.47 -21.93
N LEU A 102 23.32 19.24 -20.76
CA LEU A 102 22.05 18.52 -20.63
C LEU A 102 20.89 19.26 -21.32
N GLN A 103 20.85 20.60 -21.19
CA GLN A 103 19.81 21.45 -21.79
C GLN A 103 19.98 21.57 -23.31
N LYS A 104 21.21 21.76 -23.78
CA LYS A 104 21.55 21.84 -25.22
C LYS A 104 21.38 20.50 -25.93
N ARG A 105 21.41 19.38 -25.18
CA ARG A 105 21.36 18.02 -25.72
C ARG A 105 22.47 17.76 -26.74
N ASP A 106 23.66 18.24 -26.44
CA ASP A 106 24.84 18.01 -27.27
C ASP A 106 25.40 16.59 -27.09
N ASP A 107 26.56 16.34 -27.71
CA ASP A 107 27.21 15.03 -27.72
C ASP A 107 27.63 14.54 -26.31
N PHE A 108 27.73 15.44 -25.33
CA PHE A 108 28.20 15.15 -23.97
C PHE A 108 27.06 14.98 -22.96
N GLN A 109 25.81 15.18 -23.37
CA GLN A 109 24.64 15.17 -22.48
C GLN A 109 24.53 13.90 -21.60
N TYR A 110 24.93 12.73 -22.11
CA TYR A 110 24.83 11.46 -21.38
C TYR A 110 25.85 11.38 -20.25
N ASP A 111 27.09 11.79 -20.51
CA ASP A 111 28.16 11.84 -19.53
C ASP A 111 27.92 12.97 -18.52
N ALA A 112 27.40 14.12 -18.99
CA ALA A 112 26.99 15.22 -18.14
C ALA A 112 25.89 14.81 -17.15
N LYS A 113 24.90 14.02 -17.60
CA LYS A 113 23.88 13.43 -16.73
C LYS A 113 24.50 12.56 -15.64
N ASP A 114 25.42 11.65 -15.97
CA ASP A 114 26.03 10.77 -14.96
C ASP A 114 26.92 11.54 -13.99
N ALA A 115 27.64 12.55 -14.49
CA ALA A 115 28.45 13.46 -13.69
C ALA A 115 27.60 14.28 -12.71
N LEU A 116 26.47 14.85 -13.17
CA LEU A 116 25.52 15.58 -12.36
C LEU A 116 24.98 14.74 -11.20
N MET A 117 24.60 13.48 -11.46
CA MET A 117 24.10 12.59 -10.40
C MET A 117 25.17 12.28 -9.35
N GLN A 118 26.45 12.24 -9.73
CA GLN A 118 27.55 12.04 -8.78
C GLN A 118 27.79 13.23 -7.84
N LEU A 119 27.33 14.43 -8.21
CA LEU A 119 27.50 15.65 -7.42
C LEU A 119 26.69 15.65 -6.11
N GLN A 120 25.78 14.69 -5.90
CA GLN A 120 24.95 14.56 -4.69
C GLN A 120 25.72 14.76 -3.37
N ARG A 121 26.98 14.31 -3.31
CA ARG A 121 27.82 14.39 -2.10
C ARG A 121 28.35 15.80 -1.81
N TYR A 122 28.37 16.67 -2.82
CA TYR A 122 29.02 17.98 -2.77
C TYR A 122 28.06 19.15 -2.81
N VAL A 123 26.78 18.90 -3.03
CA VAL A 123 25.73 19.93 -3.09
C VAL A 123 24.73 19.70 -1.96
N SER A 124 23.98 20.74 -1.62
CA SER A 124 22.86 20.61 -0.68
C SER A 124 21.76 19.72 -1.23
N ALA A 125 20.88 19.22 -0.36
CA ALA A 125 19.72 18.43 -0.77
C ALA A 125 18.78 19.21 -1.73
N GLU A 126 18.66 20.53 -1.55
CA GLU A 126 17.88 21.40 -2.42
C GLU A 126 18.48 21.50 -3.83
N GLU A 127 19.78 21.74 -3.92
CA GLU A 127 20.51 21.79 -5.19
C GLU A 127 20.47 20.43 -5.90
N PHE A 128 20.63 19.33 -5.15
CA PHE A 128 20.50 17.99 -5.73
C PHE A 128 19.07 17.72 -6.23
N GLY A 129 18.04 18.19 -5.53
CA GLY A 129 16.66 18.14 -6.01
C GLY A 129 16.47 18.88 -7.34
N ALA A 130 17.14 20.02 -7.54
CA ALA A 130 17.15 20.71 -8.83
C ALA A 130 17.86 19.90 -9.92
N ILE A 131 18.96 19.21 -9.58
CA ILE A 131 19.65 18.28 -10.47
C ILE A 131 18.73 17.13 -10.89
N GLN A 132 18.12 16.44 -9.95
CA GLN A 132 17.19 15.34 -10.21
C GLN A 132 16.03 15.80 -11.12
N LYS A 133 15.48 16.99 -10.87
CA LYS A 133 14.42 17.57 -11.69
C LYS A 133 14.88 17.84 -13.13
N ALA A 134 16.07 18.40 -13.32
CA ALA A 134 16.61 18.67 -14.65
C ALA A 134 16.90 17.37 -15.42
N VAL A 135 17.52 16.38 -14.75
CA VAL A 135 17.80 15.06 -15.34
C VAL A 135 16.51 14.32 -15.68
N GLY A 136 15.52 14.31 -14.79
CA GLY A 136 14.22 13.71 -15.07
C GLY A 136 13.48 14.40 -16.23
N ALA A 137 13.49 15.73 -16.26
CA ALA A 137 12.91 16.50 -17.36
C ALA A 137 13.61 16.17 -18.69
N TRP A 138 14.94 16.09 -18.73
CA TRP A 138 15.68 15.67 -19.91
C TRP A 138 15.33 14.23 -20.33
N ALA A 139 15.39 13.29 -19.39
CA ALA A 139 15.18 11.87 -19.63
C ALA A 139 13.78 11.55 -20.18
N PHE A 140 12.75 12.26 -19.71
CA PHE A 140 11.34 12.00 -20.03
C PHE A 140 10.64 13.13 -20.82
N SER A 141 11.37 14.14 -21.28
CA SER A 141 10.84 15.37 -21.93
C SER A 141 9.81 15.17 -23.04
N ASP A 142 9.98 14.11 -23.82
CA ASP A 142 9.21 13.77 -25.02
C ASP A 142 8.50 12.42 -24.87
N LEU A 143 8.25 12.02 -23.61
CA LEU A 143 7.54 10.81 -23.25
C LEU A 143 6.27 11.16 -22.49
N ASP A 144 5.16 10.63 -22.97
CA ASP A 144 3.87 10.68 -22.32
C ASP A 144 3.09 9.38 -22.54
N TRP A 145 1.87 9.33 -22.01
CA TRP A 145 0.97 8.18 -22.12
C TRP A 145 0.51 7.84 -23.55
N SER A 146 0.79 8.70 -24.53
CA SER A 146 0.45 8.50 -25.94
C SER A 146 1.64 8.04 -26.79
N THR A 147 2.85 8.07 -26.23
CA THR A 147 4.07 7.69 -26.94
C THR A 147 4.10 6.18 -27.20
N PRO A 148 4.29 5.70 -28.45
CA PRO A 148 4.29 4.26 -28.73
C PRO A 148 5.32 3.47 -27.92
N GLU A 149 4.97 2.26 -27.46
CA GLU A 149 5.86 1.39 -26.64
C GLU A 149 7.28 1.25 -27.23
N PRO A 150 7.47 0.95 -28.54
CA PRO A 150 8.82 0.78 -29.08
C PRO A 150 9.67 2.06 -28.96
N GLU A 151 9.03 3.23 -29.06
CA GLU A 151 9.68 4.52 -28.94
C GLU A 151 10.03 4.83 -27.47
N VAL A 152 9.13 4.52 -26.52
CA VAL A 152 9.41 4.62 -25.08
C VAL A 152 10.63 3.77 -24.72
N LYS A 153 10.62 2.50 -25.11
CA LYS A 153 11.72 1.57 -24.82
C LYS A 153 13.03 2.09 -25.38
N GLN A 154 13.06 2.46 -26.67
CA GLN A 154 14.26 2.96 -27.32
C GLN A 154 14.81 4.23 -26.69
N LYS A 155 13.94 5.19 -26.34
CA LYS A 155 14.36 6.47 -25.75
C LYS A 155 14.85 6.32 -24.32
N VAL A 156 14.14 5.58 -23.48
CA VAL A 156 14.54 5.40 -22.08
C VAL A 156 15.82 4.58 -21.98
N GLU A 157 15.93 3.44 -22.67
CA GLU A 157 17.12 2.58 -22.62
C GLU A 157 18.39 3.30 -23.09
N ARG A 158 18.26 4.27 -24.01
CA ARG A 158 19.40 5.10 -24.45
C ARG A 158 19.79 6.17 -23.44
N ARG A 159 18.82 6.69 -22.67
CA ARG A 159 19.02 7.84 -21.77
C ARG A 159 19.44 7.44 -20.38
N MET A 160 18.84 6.38 -19.83
CA MET A 160 19.14 5.92 -18.48
C MET A 160 18.72 4.47 -18.23
N SER A 161 19.43 3.80 -17.33
CA SER A 161 19.02 2.49 -16.84
C SER A 161 17.81 2.60 -15.91
N SER A 162 17.02 1.53 -15.81
CA SER A 162 15.89 1.47 -14.87
C SER A 162 16.29 1.64 -13.40
N GLY A 163 17.52 1.30 -13.03
CA GLY A 163 18.05 1.55 -11.69
C GLY A 163 18.22 3.05 -11.40
N GLN A 164 18.72 3.81 -12.37
CA GLN A 164 18.95 5.25 -12.23
C GLN A 164 17.65 6.07 -12.16
N ILE A 165 16.52 5.52 -12.59
CA ILE A 165 15.22 6.21 -12.49
C ILE A 165 14.83 6.40 -11.01
N ALA A 166 15.12 5.42 -10.15
CA ALA A 166 14.83 5.52 -8.73
C ALA A 166 15.68 6.62 -8.06
N ASP A 167 16.90 6.83 -8.53
CA ASP A 167 17.80 7.87 -8.04
C ASP A 167 17.31 9.29 -8.34
N LEU A 168 16.29 9.46 -9.19
CA LEU A 168 15.67 10.76 -9.49
C LEU A 168 14.67 11.22 -8.42
N GLY A 169 14.27 10.35 -7.49
CA GLY A 169 13.21 10.66 -6.54
C GLY A 169 11.93 11.16 -7.23
N PRO A 170 11.20 12.15 -6.68
CA PRO A 170 9.94 12.62 -7.25
C PRO A 170 9.97 12.99 -8.75
N ALA A 171 11.12 13.42 -9.28
CA ALA A 171 11.29 13.73 -10.70
C ALA A 171 11.19 12.49 -11.62
N GLY A 172 11.39 11.29 -11.10
CA GLY A 172 11.33 10.02 -11.84
C GLY A 172 9.94 9.38 -11.89
N TRP A 173 8.99 9.77 -11.05
CA TRP A 173 7.71 9.06 -10.91
C TRP A 173 6.89 8.97 -12.20
N LYS A 174 6.76 10.07 -12.94
CA LYS A 174 6.01 10.07 -14.21
C LYS A 174 6.66 9.12 -15.23
N GLY A 175 7.98 9.16 -15.35
CA GLY A 175 8.72 8.26 -16.22
C GLY A 175 8.55 6.79 -15.85
N ALA A 176 8.67 6.49 -14.54
CA ALA A 176 8.42 5.15 -14.01
C ALA A 176 6.99 4.66 -14.32
N ALA A 177 6.00 5.52 -14.16
CA ALA A 177 4.60 5.20 -14.42
C ALA A 177 4.34 4.94 -15.92
N VAL A 178 4.93 5.75 -16.81
CA VAL A 178 4.90 5.51 -18.26
C VAL A 178 5.49 4.14 -18.60
N LEU A 179 6.65 3.79 -18.03
CA LEU A 179 7.26 2.47 -18.23
C LEU A 179 6.36 1.33 -17.77
N VAL A 180 5.77 1.45 -16.57
CA VAL A 180 4.81 0.46 -16.05
C VAL A 180 3.64 0.29 -17.01
N SER A 181 3.07 1.36 -17.56
CA SER A 181 1.90 1.27 -18.45
C SER A 181 2.13 0.47 -19.74
N TYR A 182 3.38 0.36 -20.18
CA TYR A 182 3.80 -0.42 -21.34
C TYR A 182 4.41 -1.78 -20.98
N GLY A 183 4.43 -2.17 -19.70
CA GLY A 183 5.00 -3.45 -19.27
C GLY A 183 6.54 -3.44 -19.24
N LEU A 184 7.18 -2.27 -19.19
CA LEU A 184 8.64 -2.13 -19.18
C LEU A 184 9.17 -1.99 -17.75
N ALA A 185 10.12 -2.84 -17.38
CA ALA A 185 10.75 -2.86 -16.05
C ALA A 185 9.74 -2.83 -14.88
N VAL A 186 8.57 -3.49 -15.06
CA VAL A 186 7.40 -3.42 -14.19
C VAL A 186 7.77 -3.58 -12.71
N ASP A 187 8.37 -4.71 -12.33
CA ASP A 187 8.64 -5.01 -10.91
C ASP A 187 9.45 -3.93 -10.19
N LYS A 188 10.49 -3.41 -10.86
CA LYS A 188 11.33 -2.36 -10.30
C LYS A 188 10.58 -1.04 -10.17
N MET A 189 9.79 -0.68 -11.19
CA MET A 189 9.06 0.58 -11.21
C MET A 189 7.82 0.55 -10.30
N LEU A 190 7.18 -0.62 -10.14
CA LEU A 190 6.14 -0.85 -9.14
C LEU A 190 6.69 -0.67 -7.74
N ALA A 191 7.78 -1.38 -7.39
CA ALA A 191 8.43 -1.22 -6.09
C ALA A 191 8.78 0.24 -5.83
N TYR A 192 9.39 0.91 -6.81
CA TYR A 192 9.75 2.32 -6.71
C TYR A 192 8.55 3.26 -6.44
N LEU A 193 7.46 3.11 -7.18
CA LEU A 193 6.27 3.95 -7.02
C LEU A 193 5.50 3.64 -5.74
N THR A 194 5.39 2.36 -5.37
CA THR A 194 4.71 1.91 -4.14
C THR A 194 5.48 2.34 -2.89
N ASP A 195 6.81 2.20 -2.88
CA ASP A 195 7.65 2.50 -1.71
C ASP A 195 7.77 4.01 -1.44
N ALA A 196 7.44 4.86 -2.42
CA ALA A 196 7.43 6.31 -2.26
C ALA A 196 6.43 6.79 -1.21
N LYS A 197 5.33 6.04 -0.97
CA LYS A 197 4.25 6.39 -0.03
C LYS A 197 3.75 7.84 -0.18
N ASP A 198 3.71 8.32 -1.42
CA ASP A 198 3.32 9.67 -1.77
C ASP A 198 2.01 9.65 -2.58
N PRO A 199 1.06 10.59 -2.36
CA PRO A 199 -0.19 10.63 -3.10
C PRO A 199 -0.03 10.80 -4.62
N GLN A 200 0.95 11.60 -5.07
CA GLN A 200 1.22 11.80 -6.49
C GLN A 200 1.81 10.54 -7.14
N ALA A 201 2.77 9.90 -6.47
CA ALA A 201 3.32 8.62 -6.91
C ALA A 201 2.22 7.54 -7.01
N THR A 202 1.33 7.50 -6.02
CA THR A 202 0.20 6.57 -5.98
C THR A 202 -0.80 6.82 -7.11
N ALA A 203 -1.14 8.08 -7.39
CA ALA A 203 -2.03 8.43 -8.49
C ALA A 203 -1.44 8.01 -9.85
N LEU A 204 -0.13 8.26 -10.05
CA LEU A 204 0.60 7.84 -11.25
C LEU A 204 0.67 6.32 -11.38
N LEU A 205 0.93 5.60 -10.28
CA LEU A 205 0.89 4.14 -10.24
C LEU A 205 -0.49 3.62 -10.65
N LEU A 206 -1.57 4.16 -10.07
CA LEU A 206 -2.94 3.76 -10.41
C LEU A 206 -3.27 3.97 -11.89
N GLU A 207 -2.91 5.12 -12.46
CA GLU A 207 -3.09 5.37 -13.89
C GLU A 207 -2.28 4.37 -14.73
N ALA A 208 -1.02 4.12 -14.37
CA ALA A 208 -0.16 3.18 -15.08
C ALA A 208 -0.70 1.75 -15.04
N MET A 209 -1.17 1.28 -13.88
CA MET A 209 -1.74 -0.06 -13.71
C MET A 209 -3.02 -0.24 -14.52
N LYS A 210 -3.92 0.74 -14.54
CA LYS A 210 -5.14 0.71 -15.37
C LYS A 210 -4.82 0.55 -16.86
N ARG A 211 -3.79 1.25 -17.33
CA ARG A 211 -3.31 1.15 -18.73
C ARG A 211 -2.64 -0.21 -18.99
N LEU A 212 -1.77 -0.65 -18.08
CA LEU A 212 -1.09 -1.94 -18.19
C LEU A 212 -2.09 -3.10 -18.26
N HIS A 213 -3.06 -3.13 -17.35
CA HIS A 213 -4.08 -4.18 -17.26
C HIS A 213 -4.96 -4.25 -18.50
N SER A 214 -5.25 -3.10 -19.14
CA SER A 214 -5.98 -3.05 -20.41
C SER A 214 -5.21 -3.69 -21.57
N ASN A 215 -3.87 -3.74 -21.50
CA ASN A 215 -3.00 -4.21 -22.58
C ASN A 215 -2.57 -5.67 -22.41
N ILE A 216 -2.14 -6.06 -21.19
CA ILE A 216 -1.53 -7.37 -20.93
C ILE A 216 -2.27 -8.22 -19.90
N GLY A 217 -3.41 -7.73 -19.39
CA GLY A 217 -4.17 -8.37 -18.32
C GLY A 217 -3.65 -8.07 -16.91
N VAL A 218 -4.41 -8.53 -15.92
CA VAL A 218 -4.12 -8.37 -14.49
C VAL A 218 -3.25 -9.54 -13.99
N ARG A 219 -2.29 -9.27 -13.10
CA ARG A 219 -1.44 -10.31 -12.47
C ARG A 219 -1.47 -10.20 -10.95
N LEU A 220 -1.23 -11.29 -10.23
CA LEU A 220 -1.35 -11.28 -8.76
C LEU A 220 -0.45 -10.25 -8.06
N HIS A 221 0.84 -10.18 -8.41
CA HIS A 221 1.77 -9.21 -7.83
C HIS A 221 1.41 -7.74 -8.12
N HIS A 222 0.63 -7.49 -9.18
CA HIS A 222 0.08 -6.15 -9.45
C HIS A 222 -0.94 -5.72 -8.38
N LEU A 223 -1.79 -6.66 -7.95
CA LEU A 223 -2.81 -6.43 -6.94
C LEU A 223 -2.19 -6.14 -5.58
N GLU A 224 -1.13 -6.89 -5.23
CA GLU A 224 -0.34 -6.66 -4.02
C GLU A 224 0.32 -5.27 -4.03
N ALA A 225 0.91 -4.86 -5.16
CA ALA A 225 1.51 -3.54 -5.29
C ALA A 225 0.50 -2.40 -5.12
N LEU A 226 -0.73 -2.58 -5.63
CA LEU A 226 -1.84 -1.64 -5.43
C LEU A 226 -2.29 -1.61 -3.96
N ALA A 227 -2.44 -2.76 -3.31
CA ALA A 227 -2.87 -2.84 -1.91
C ALA A 227 -1.90 -2.14 -0.95
N ARG A 228 -0.59 -2.29 -1.20
CA ARG A 228 0.48 -1.65 -0.42
C ARG A 228 0.45 -0.11 -0.46
N THR A 229 -0.30 0.49 -1.39
CA THR A 229 -0.47 1.95 -1.42
C THR A 229 -1.43 2.45 -0.33
N GLU A 230 -2.27 1.58 0.22
CA GLU A 230 -3.33 1.94 1.19
C GLU A 230 -4.22 3.11 0.74
N SER A 231 -4.34 3.33 -0.58
CA SER A 231 -5.10 4.43 -1.14
C SER A 231 -6.57 4.05 -1.37
N PRO A 232 -7.54 4.90 -1.03
CA PRO A 232 -8.95 4.68 -1.36
C PRO A 232 -9.18 4.43 -2.86
N ALA A 233 -8.46 5.16 -3.72
CA ALA A 233 -8.56 4.99 -5.18
C ALA A 233 -8.03 3.63 -5.64
N ALA A 234 -7.05 3.05 -4.94
CA ALA A 234 -6.56 1.71 -5.20
C ALA A 234 -7.54 0.63 -4.74
N ALA A 235 -8.13 0.76 -3.54
CA ALA A 235 -9.17 -0.14 -3.07
C ALA A 235 -10.39 -0.14 -4.01
N THR A 236 -10.82 1.04 -4.46
CA THR A 236 -11.90 1.17 -5.47
C THR A 236 -11.54 0.45 -6.76
N TYR A 237 -10.32 0.62 -7.27
CA TYR A 237 -9.91 -0.06 -8.50
C TYR A 237 -9.82 -1.59 -8.34
N LEU A 238 -9.37 -2.08 -7.18
CA LEU A 238 -9.35 -3.52 -6.88
C LEU A 238 -10.77 -4.11 -6.83
N LEU A 239 -11.75 -3.36 -6.28
CA LEU A 239 -13.15 -3.76 -6.32
C LEU A 239 -13.72 -3.72 -7.75
N ASP A 240 -13.33 -2.75 -8.57
CA ASP A 240 -13.71 -2.72 -9.98
C ASP A 240 -13.19 -3.98 -10.73
N ILE A 241 -11.97 -4.45 -10.43
CA ILE A 241 -11.43 -5.72 -10.97
C ILE A 241 -12.25 -6.91 -10.50
N TYR A 242 -12.63 -6.96 -9.22
CA TYR A 242 -13.45 -8.05 -8.70
C TYR A 242 -14.87 -8.07 -9.30
N LEU A 243 -15.44 -6.91 -9.62
CA LEU A 243 -16.76 -6.79 -10.25
C LEU A 243 -16.75 -7.07 -11.76
N ASP A 244 -15.57 -7.14 -12.38
CA ASP A 244 -15.42 -7.46 -13.80
C ASP A 244 -15.51 -8.98 -14.02
N GLU A 245 -16.66 -9.45 -14.48
CA GLU A 245 -16.93 -10.86 -14.77
C GLU A 245 -16.06 -11.44 -15.91
N THR A 246 -15.36 -10.59 -16.67
CA THR A 246 -14.42 -11.07 -17.71
C THR A 246 -13.07 -11.53 -17.14
N GLN A 247 -12.78 -11.21 -15.88
CA GLN A 247 -11.56 -11.62 -15.20
C GLN A 247 -11.65 -13.07 -14.67
N GLU A 248 -10.51 -13.73 -14.57
CA GLU A 248 -10.40 -15.06 -13.97
C GLU A 248 -10.77 -15.04 -12.48
N ALA A 249 -11.37 -16.11 -11.98
CA ALA A 249 -11.91 -16.16 -10.62
C ALA A 249 -10.84 -15.97 -9.52
N ASP A 250 -9.63 -16.46 -9.74
CA ASP A 250 -8.48 -16.29 -8.84
C ASP A 250 -8.00 -14.83 -8.79
N ILE A 251 -7.94 -14.13 -9.93
CA ILE A 251 -7.66 -12.70 -10.02
C ILE A 251 -8.73 -11.89 -9.31
N ARG A 252 -10.01 -12.19 -9.56
CA ARG A 252 -11.15 -11.55 -8.90
C ARG A 252 -11.06 -11.70 -7.39
N ASN A 253 -10.91 -12.93 -6.89
CA ASN A 253 -10.83 -13.20 -5.46
C ASN A 253 -9.60 -12.55 -4.81
N SER A 254 -8.45 -12.55 -5.49
CA SER A 254 -7.24 -11.90 -5.00
C SER A 254 -7.40 -10.38 -4.94
N ALA A 255 -8.08 -9.77 -5.92
CA ALA A 255 -8.35 -8.34 -5.93
C ALA A 255 -9.31 -7.96 -4.80
N PHE A 256 -10.35 -8.76 -4.56
CA PHE A 256 -11.24 -8.56 -3.42
C PHE A 256 -10.51 -8.66 -2.08
N ASN A 257 -9.71 -9.72 -1.88
CA ASN A 257 -8.94 -9.90 -0.66
C ASN A 257 -7.94 -8.75 -0.43
N ALA A 258 -7.30 -8.29 -1.50
CA ALA A 258 -6.41 -7.13 -1.47
C ALA A 258 -7.17 -5.85 -1.06
N ALA A 259 -8.36 -5.60 -1.62
CA ALA A 259 -9.17 -4.44 -1.27
C ALA A 259 -9.67 -4.50 0.19
N VAL A 260 -10.16 -5.66 0.64
CA VAL A 260 -10.65 -5.85 2.00
C VAL A 260 -9.52 -5.72 3.03
N GLY A 261 -8.33 -6.23 2.72
CA GLY A 261 -7.15 -6.06 3.56
C GLY A 261 -6.74 -4.61 3.78
N MET A 262 -7.21 -3.67 2.94
CA MET A 262 -6.95 -2.25 3.09
C MET A 262 -7.98 -1.53 3.99
N LEU A 263 -9.16 -2.11 4.24
CA LEU A 263 -10.29 -1.40 4.87
C LEU A 263 -10.00 -0.93 6.31
N GLU A 264 -9.04 -1.55 6.99
CA GLU A 264 -8.59 -1.15 8.32
C GLU A 264 -7.63 0.06 8.29
N SER A 265 -7.17 0.49 7.11
CA SER A 265 -6.27 1.65 6.99
C SER A 265 -7.01 2.95 7.31
N PRO A 266 -6.44 3.82 8.17
CA PRO A 266 -7.06 5.12 8.52
C PRO A 266 -7.33 6.04 7.32
N ALA A 267 -6.63 5.84 6.19
CA ALA A 267 -6.85 6.61 4.97
C ALA A 267 -8.21 6.31 4.33
N LEU A 268 -8.66 5.05 4.38
CA LEU A 268 -9.91 4.60 3.75
C LEU A 268 -11.14 5.02 4.55
N ALA A 269 -11.03 5.08 5.88
CA ALA A 269 -12.13 5.56 6.73
C ALA A 269 -12.55 7.01 6.44
N LYS A 270 -11.67 7.83 5.85
CA LYS A 270 -11.95 9.23 5.50
C LYS A 270 -12.60 9.42 4.13
N ASP A 271 -12.45 8.45 3.23
CA ASP A 271 -12.92 8.51 1.85
C ASP A 271 -13.51 7.16 1.42
N SER A 272 -14.52 6.71 2.17
CA SER A 272 -15.15 5.39 2.02
C SER A 272 -16.28 5.38 1.00
N ALA A 273 -16.81 6.53 0.59
CA ALA A 273 -18.05 6.62 -0.17
C ALA A 273 -18.00 5.83 -1.50
N THR A 274 -16.90 5.97 -2.25
CA THR A 274 -16.74 5.25 -3.52
C THR A 274 -16.57 3.75 -3.31
N ILE A 275 -15.90 3.34 -2.22
CA ILE A 275 -15.73 1.92 -1.85
C ILE A 275 -17.08 1.32 -1.47
N VAL A 276 -17.85 2.00 -0.62
CA VAL A 276 -19.21 1.59 -0.23
C VAL A 276 -20.10 1.42 -1.46
N GLU A 277 -20.03 2.32 -2.44
CA GLU A 277 -20.78 2.19 -3.70
C GLU A 277 -20.47 0.86 -4.42
N ARG A 278 -19.20 0.43 -4.48
CA ARG A 278 -18.81 -0.83 -5.15
C ARG A 278 -19.23 -2.04 -4.33
N LEU A 279 -19.13 -1.96 -3.00
CA LEU A 279 -19.61 -3.02 -2.11
C LEU A 279 -21.15 -3.16 -2.18
N LEU A 280 -21.88 -2.05 -2.35
CA LEU A 280 -23.33 -2.11 -2.58
C LEU A 280 -23.64 -2.75 -3.94
N LYS A 281 -22.93 -2.34 -5.00
CA LYS A 281 -23.06 -2.95 -6.32
C LYS A 281 -22.75 -4.46 -6.30
N LEU A 282 -21.77 -4.89 -5.50
CA LEU A 282 -21.47 -6.29 -5.28
C LEU A 282 -22.70 -7.06 -4.75
N MET A 283 -23.41 -6.50 -3.78
CA MET A 283 -24.60 -7.12 -3.21
C MET A 283 -25.79 -7.20 -4.17
N GLU A 284 -25.80 -6.44 -5.27
CA GLU A 284 -26.86 -6.51 -6.28
C GLU A 284 -26.81 -7.82 -7.09
N GLY A 285 -25.68 -8.53 -7.04
CA GLY A 285 -25.48 -9.81 -7.70
C GLY A 285 -26.39 -10.94 -7.20
N LYS A 286 -26.29 -12.09 -7.89
CA LYS A 286 -27.03 -13.33 -7.55
C LYS A 286 -26.20 -14.33 -6.74
N LEU A 287 -24.92 -14.05 -6.49
CA LEU A 287 -24.09 -14.89 -5.65
C LEU A 287 -24.35 -14.55 -4.17
N PRO A 288 -24.82 -15.49 -3.34
CA PRO A 288 -25.07 -15.19 -1.93
C PRO A 288 -23.79 -14.85 -1.16
N ALA A 289 -22.64 -15.39 -1.58
CA ALA A 289 -21.33 -15.05 -1.01
C ALA A 289 -21.03 -13.55 -1.16
N ASP A 290 -21.20 -13.01 -2.37
CA ASP A 290 -21.00 -11.59 -2.69
C ASP A 290 -21.88 -10.67 -1.83
N ARG A 291 -23.12 -11.08 -1.55
CA ARG A 291 -24.02 -10.35 -0.65
C ARG A 291 -23.52 -10.29 0.79
N TRP A 292 -23.04 -11.42 1.31
CA TRP A 292 -22.43 -11.46 2.65
C TRP A 292 -21.15 -10.64 2.71
N LEU A 293 -20.28 -10.79 1.71
CA LEU A 293 -19.03 -10.06 1.61
C LEU A 293 -19.28 -8.54 1.54
N GLY A 294 -20.22 -8.09 0.72
CA GLY A 294 -20.60 -6.68 0.66
C GLY A 294 -21.16 -6.18 1.99
N ALA A 295 -22.11 -6.91 2.59
CA ALA A 295 -22.71 -6.54 3.88
C ALA A 295 -21.66 -6.37 4.99
N LEU A 296 -20.83 -7.40 5.21
CA LEU A 296 -19.81 -7.40 6.27
C LEU A 296 -18.82 -6.25 6.09
N ASN A 297 -18.34 -6.02 4.88
CA ASN A 297 -17.33 -4.99 4.63
C ASN A 297 -17.89 -3.56 4.66
N ILE A 298 -19.17 -3.36 4.31
CA ILE A 298 -19.85 -2.07 4.51
C ILE A 298 -19.97 -1.77 6.00
N ILE A 299 -20.39 -2.76 6.81
CA ILE A 299 -20.51 -2.59 8.25
C ILE A 299 -19.15 -2.28 8.89
N ARG A 300 -18.08 -2.95 8.48
CA ARG A 300 -16.73 -2.67 8.99
C ARG A 300 -16.23 -1.28 8.64
N LEU A 301 -16.53 -0.80 7.43
CA LEU A 301 -16.01 0.46 6.91
C LEU A 301 -16.80 1.69 7.40
N ASP A 302 -18.13 1.60 7.47
CA ASP A 302 -19.03 2.74 7.73
C ASP A 302 -20.01 2.50 8.91
N GLY A 303 -19.81 1.41 9.65
CA GLY A 303 -20.71 1.02 10.71
C GLY A 303 -22.12 0.79 10.17
N VAL A 304 -23.11 1.41 10.82
CA VAL A 304 -24.53 1.24 10.46
C VAL A 304 -25.08 2.34 9.57
N GLY A 305 -24.22 3.16 8.94
CA GLY A 305 -24.66 4.25 8.05
C GLY A 305 -25.49 3.78 6.86
N HIS A 306 -25.19 2.59 6.33
CA HIS A 306 -25.86 1.98 5.18
C HIS A 306 -26.70 0.73 5.54
N LEU A 307 -26.98 0.48 6.82
CA LEU A 307 -27.61 -0.75 7.29
C LEU A 307 -28.96 -1.05 6.61
N GLU A 308 -29.81 -0.03 6.44
CA GLU A 308 -31.10 -0.17 5.72
C GLU A 308 -30.90 -0.65 4.29
N LYS A 309 -29.91 -0.09 3.57
CA LYS A 309 -29.62 -0.49 2.19
C LYS A 309 -29.02 -1.90 2.12
N VAL A 310 -28.16 -2.25 3.08
CA VAL A 310 -27.62 -3.61 3.23
C VAL A 310 -28.75 -4.62 3.40
N LEU A 311 -29.72 -4.35 4.28
CA LEU A 311 -30.88 -5.22 4.48
C LEU A 311 -31.75 -5.32 3.21
N GLU A 312 -31.99 -4.20 2.51
CA GLU A 312 -32.74 -4.19 1.24
C GLU A 312 -32.10 -5.09 0.17
N LEU A 313 -30.76 -5.16 0.12
CA LEU A 313 -30.01 -5.94 -0.85
C LEU A 313 -29.88 -7.43 -0.47
N LEU A 314 -30.16 -7.81 0.78
CA LEU A 314 -30.27 -9.20 1.23
C LEU A 314 -31.62 -9.83 0.82
N LYS A 315 -31.83 -9.93 -0.48
CA LYS A 315 -33.07 -10.45 -1.08
C LYS A 315 -33.22 -11.97 -0.87
N ASN A 316 -34.46 -12.46 -0.84
CA ASN A 316 -34.81 -13.89 -0.77
C ASN A 316 -34.92 -14.56 -2.17
N ASP A 317 -34.11 -14.13 -3.13
CA ASP A 317 -34.07 -14.64 -4.50
C ASP A 317 -32.88 -15.58 -4.76
N VAL A 318 -32.12 -15.90 -3.70
CA VAL A 318 -30.94 -16.77 -3.74
C VAL A 318 -30.96 -17.73 -2.54
N ASP A 319 -30.23 -18.83 -2.64
CA ASP A 319 -30.03 -19.78 -1.54
C ASP A 319 -28.73 -19.46 -0.80
N TYR A 320 -28.84 -18.84 0.37
CA TYR A 320 -27.69 -18.48 1.20
C TYR A 320 -26.99 -19.68 1.83
N THR A 321 -27.57 -20.88 1.77
CA THR A 321 -26.95 -22.11 2.29
C THR A 321 -25.93 -22.72 1.33
N SER A 322 -25.91 -22.24 0.08
CA SER A 322 -25.00 -22.72 -0.96
C SER A 322 -23.56 -22.17 -0.86
N THR A 323 -23.28 -21.32 0.13
CA THR A 323 -21.95 -20.72 0.32
C THR A 323 -21.02 -21.60 1.16
N GLU A 324 -19.71 -21.46 0.96
CA GLU A 324 -18.69 -22.20 1.74
C GLU A 324 -18.77 -21.87 3.24
N ILE A 325 -18.98 -20.60 3.58
CA ILE A 325 -19.25 -20.17 4.95
C ILE A 325 -20.74 -20.38 5.25
N PRO A 326 -21.12 -21.09 6.32
CA PRO A 326 -22.53 -21.28 6.66
C PRO A 326 -23.25 -19.94 6.90
N ALA A 327 -24.41 -19.73 6.28
CA ALA A 327 -25.19 -18.49 6.41
C ALA A 327 -25.48 -18.09 7.86
N LYS A 328 -25.73 -19.06 8.75
CA LYS A 328 -25.88 -18.83 10.19
C LYS A 328 -24.66 -18.15 10.80
N LYS A 329 -23.46 -18.58 10.41
CA LYS A 329 -22.21 -17.96 10.85
C LYS A 329 -22.10 -16.54 10.31
N SER A 330 -22.30 -16.33 9.01
CA SER A 330 -22.25 -14.99 8.40
C SER A 330 -23.23 -14.00 9.02
N ALA A 331 -24.46 -14.46 9.32
CA ALA A 331 -25.46 -13.66 10.00
C ALA A 331 -25.00 -13.22 11.40
N ILE A 332 -24.47 -14.16 12.20
CA ILE A 332 -23.99 -13.85 13.55
C ILE A 332 -22.76 -12.95 13.50
N ASP A 333 -21.79 -13.24 12.62
CA ASP A 333 -20.59 -12.43 12.45
C ASP A 333 -20.94 -10.98 12.09
N LEU A 334 -21.90 -10.77 11.17
CA LEU A 334 -22.41 -9.42 10.86
C LEU A 334 -23.00 -8.73 12.09
N CYS A 335 -23.84 -9.43 12.86
CA CYS A 335 -24.49 -8.85 14.02
C CYS A 335 -23.50 -8.55 15.16
N LEU A 336 -22.45 -9.37 15.30
CA LEU A 336 -21.37 -9.16 16.27
C LEU A 336 -20.46 -8.01 15.84
N ASP A 337 -20.12 -7.89 14.55
CA ASP A 337 -19.36 -6.73 14.03
C ASP A 337 -20.08 -5.40 14.36
N ILE A 338 -21.42 -5.37 14.28
CA ILE A 338 -22.23 -4.21 14.69
C ILE A 338 -22.15 -3.96 16.21
N TYR A 339 -22.25 -5.01 17.02
CA TYR A 339 -22.22 -4.91 18.48
C TYR A 339 -20.85 -4.48 18.99
N ASP A 340 -19.80 -5.19 18.58
CA ASP A 340 -18.41 -4.96 19.00
C ASP A 340 -17.86 -3.64 18.41
N GLY A 341 -18.35 -3.21 17.24
CA GLY A 341 -18.09 -1.89 16.66
C GLY A 341 -18.78 -0.73 17.39
N GLY A 342 -19.55 -0.99 18.45
CA GLY A 342 -20.22 0.05 19.25
C GLY A 342 -21.40 0.70 18.54
N HIS A 343 -22.02 0.01 17.57
CA HIS A 343 -23.12 0.54 16.77
C HIS A 343 -24.50 0.01 17.18
N ALA A 344 -24.56 -0.86 18.19
CA ALA A 344 -25.77 -1.52 18.66
C ALA A 344 -26.96 -0.56 18.89
N GLU A 345 -26.77 0.53 19.64
CA GLU A 345 -27.86 1.46 19.97
C GLU A 345 -28.51 2.09 18.74
N ARG A 346 -27.69 2.40 17.72
CA ARG A 346 -28.12 2.94 16.42
C ARG A 346 -28.76 1.88 15.52
N ALA A 347 -28.29 0.64 15.59
CA ALA A 347 -28.76 -0.46 14.76
C ALA A 347 -30.12 -1.01 15.20
N VAL A 348 -30.36 -1.08 16.51
CA VAL A 348 -31.55 -1.74 17.08
C VAL A 348 -32.89 -1.20 16.53
N PRO A 349 -33.13 0.11 16.37
CA PRO A 349 -34.38 0.60 15.78
C PRO A 349 -34.61 0.09 14.35
N VAL A 350 -33.55 -0.03 13.55
CA VAL A 350 -33.62 -0.59 12.18
C VAL A 350 -34.02 -2.06 12.23
N PHE A 351 -33.35 -2.87 13.07
CA PHE A 351 -33.71 -4.27 13.21
C PHE A 351 -35.11 -4.49 13.79
N MET A 352 -35.56 -3.65 14.73
CA MET A 352 -36.93 -3.72 15.26
C MET A 352 -37.98 -3.48 14.17
N LYS A 353 -37.73 -2.51 13.27
CA LYS A 353 -38.58 -2.23 12.11
C LYS A 353 -38.62 -3.42 11.13
N HIS A 354 -37.48 -4.04 10.88
CA HIS A 354 -37.34 -5.12 9.89
C HIS A 354 -37.57 -6.54 10.44
N ALA A 355 -37.78 -6.71 11.75
CA ALA A 355 -38.09 -8.02 12.34
C ALA A 355 -39.40 -8.65 11.82
N THR A 356 -40.29 -7.84 11.24
CA THR A 356 -41.56 -8.28 10.63
C THR A 356 -41.59 -8.02 9.12
N ASP A 357 -40.42 -7.93 8.47
CA ASP A 357 -40.33 -7.73 7.02
C ASP A 357 -40.96 -8.91 6.25
N SER A 358 -41.53 -8.63 5.08
CA SER A 358 -42.10 -9.66 4.22
C SER A 358 -41.02 -10.53 3.57
N ASN A 359 -39.79 -10.02 3.50
CA ASN A 359 -38.60 -10.80 3.15
C ASN A 359 -38.13 -11.62 4.38
N PRO A 360 -38.25 -12.96 4.36
CA PRO A 360 -37.90 -13.79 5.51
C PRO A 360 -36.40 -13.80 5.84
N VAL A 361 -35.52 -13.51 4.88
CA VAL A 361 -34.08 -13.35 5.12
C VAL A 361 -33.82 -12.12 5.99
N VAL A 362 -34.44 -11.00 5.65
CA VAL A 362 -34.32 -9.72 6.38
C VAL A 362 -34.96 -9.81 7.77
N ALA A 363 -36.14 -10.41 7.87
CA ALA A 363 -36.80 -10.65 9.16
C ALA A 363 -35.95 -11.55 10.05
N GLY A 364 -35.46 -12.67 9.51
CA GLY A 364 -34.61 -13.63 10.23
C GLY A 364 -33.31 -13.01 10.72
N LEU A 365 -32.58 -12.32 9.85
CA LEU A 365 -31.35 -11.62 10.21
C LEU A 365 -31.60 -10.54 11.27
N SER A 366 -32.69 -9.78 11.15
CA SER A 366 -33.05 -8.75 12.12
C SER A 366 -33.30 -9.35 13.50
N ILE A 367 -34.00 -10.49 13.60
CA ILE A 367 -34.22 -11.20 14.87
C ILE A 367 -32.89 -11.67 15.48
N ILE A 368 -32.01 -12.27 14.67
CA ILE A 368 -30.66 -12.69 15.11
C ILE A 368 -29.88 -11.48 15.63
N CYS A 369 -29.91 -10.37 14.91
CA CYS A 369 -29.19 -9.17 15.30
C CYS A 369 -29.78 -8.50 16.54
N LEU A 370 -31.10 -8.53 16.77
CA LEU A 370 -31.69 -8.02 18.01
C LEU A 370 -31.20 -8.82 19.24
N LYS A 371 -31.06 -10.14 19.10
CA LYS A 371 -30.46 -11.00 20.12
C LYS A 371 -28.98 -10.69 20.33
N ALA A 372 -28.19 -10.69 19.26
CA ALA A 372 -26.75 -10.44 19.32
C ALA A 372 -26.41 -9.05 19.89
N ASN A 373 -27.19 -8.03 19.53
CA ASN A 373 -27.06 -6.66 20.08
C ASN A 373 -27.66 -6.50 21.49
N GLN A 374 -28.11 -7.60 22.11
CA GLN A 374 -28.63 -7.63 23.48
C GLN A 374 -29.81 -6.66 23.70
N ALA A 375 -30.65 -6.49 22.69
CA ALA A 375 -31.71 -5.49 22.66
C ALA A 375 -32.91 -5.86 23.54
N GLN A 376 -32.80 -5.71 24.86
CA GLN A 376 -33.87 -6.07 25.82
C GLN A 376 -35.25 -5.47 25.48
N ARG A 377 -35.26 -4.24 24.95
CA ARG A 377 -36.50 -3.56 24.52
C ARG A 377 -37.23 -4.24 23.34
N ALA A 378 -36.57 -5.16 22.64
CA ALA A 378 -37.15 -5.87 21.50
C ALA A 378 -38.02 -7.07 21.93
N ARG A 379 -37.94 -7.51 23.19
CA ARG A 379 -38.69 -8.69 23.70
C ARG A 379 -40.19 -8.65 23.35
N PRO A 380 -40.94 -7.54 23.54
CA PRO A 380 -42.35 -7.52 23.18
C PRO A 380 -42.64 -7.78 21.69
N VAL A 381 -41.78 -7.28 20.80
CA VAL A 381 -41.88 -7.53 19.35
C VAL A 381 -41.57 -8.99 19.03
N LEU A 382 -40.52 -9.54 19.65
CA LEU A 382 -40.13 -10.94 19.48
C LEU A 382 -41.20 -11.90 20.01
N ASP A 383 -41.78 -11.62 21.18
CA ASP A 383 -42.86 -12.41 21.77
C ASP A 383 -44.12 -12.41 20.87
N ALA A 384 -44.44 -11.26 20.25
CA ALA A 384 -45.54 -11.15 19.30
C ALA A 384 -45.31 -11.99 18.03
N ILE A 385 -44.10 -11.99 17.48
CA ILE A 385 -43.73 -12.85 16.33
C ILE A 385 -43.77 -14.33 16.73
N ALA A 386 -43.22 -14.68 17.89
CA ALA A 386 -43.14 -16.04 18.41
C ALA A 386 -44.52 -16.67 18.72
N GLY A 387 -45.53 -15.84 18.97
CA GLY A 387 -46.92 -16.24 19.18
C GLY A 387 -47.80 -16.16 17.92
N SER A 388 -47.26 -15.73 16.78
CA SER A 388 -48.02 -15.55 15.55
C SER A 388 -48.43 -16.89 14.92
N SER A 389 -49.68 -16.98 14.48
CA SER A 389 -50.20 -18.10 13.68
C SER A 389 -50.12 -17.85 12.17
N ASP A 390 -49.48 -16.76 11.73
CA ASP A 390 -49.31 -16.44 10.32
C ASP A 390 -48.45 -17.51 9.62
N GLU A 391 -48.92 -18.00 8.46
CA GLU A 391 -48.21 -19.00 7.67
C GLU A 391 -46.82 -18.51 7.24
N ALA A 392 -46.68 -17.23 6.90
CA ALA A 392 -45.40 -16.66 6.48
C ALA A 392 -44.34 -16.72 7.59
N VAL A 393 -44.76 -16.52 8.86
CA VAL A 393 -43.88 -16.58 10.04
C VAL A 393 -43.53 -18.02 10.42
N ASN A 394 -44.43 -18.96 10.14
CA ASN A 394 -44.27 -20.37 10.45
C ASN A 394 -43.66 -21.18 9.29
N ARG A 395 -43.28 -20.53 8.19
CA ARG A 395 -42.56 -21.17 7.09
C ARG A 395 -41.09 -21.41 7.47
N PRO A 396 -40.53 -22.59 7.16
CA PRO A 396 -39.10 -22.86 7.35
C PRO A 396 -38.19 -21.90 6.58
N LEU A 397 -37.08 -21.51 7.18
CA LEU A 397 -36.04 -20.65 6.60
C LEU A 397 -34.98 -21.46 5.85
N THR A 398 -35.39 -22.44 5.05
CA THR A 398 -34.47 -23.42 4.43
C THR A 398 -33.45 -22.80 3.48
N THR A 399 -33.83 -21.77 2.72
CA THR A 399 -32.93 -21.04 1.81
C THR A 399 -32.03 -20.02 2.51
N PHE A 400 -32.20 -19.82 3.82
CA PHE A 400 -31.41 -18.88 4.60
C PHE A 400 -30.55 -19.60 5.65
N LEU A 401 -31.16 -20.34 6.58
CA LEU A 401 -30.46 -20.99 7.68
C LEU A 401 -30.18 -22.48 7.43
N GLY A 402 -30.72 -23.07 6.35
CA GLY A 402 -30.51 -24.49 6.01
C GLY A 402 -31.15 -25.47 7.00
N ALA A 403 -32.04 -24.99 7.86
CA ALA A 403 -32.69 -25.77 8.90
C ALA A 403 -34.21 -25.55 8.84
N ASP A 404 -34.96 -26.45 9.50
CA ASP A 404 -36.42 -26.34 9.69
C ASP A 404 -36.82 -25.23 10.69
N VAL A 405 -35.91 -24.29 10.97
CA VAL A 405 -36.13 -23.15 11.86
C VAL A 405 -37.05 -22.15 11.17
N THR A 406 -38.14 -21.77 11.84
CA THR A 406 -39.09 -20.75 11.39
C THR A 406 -38.80 -19.39 12.02
N LEU A 407 -39.40 -18.30 11.50
CA LEU A 407 -39.30 -16.98 12.13
C LEU A 407 -39.90 -16.98 13.54
N ALA A 408 -41.00 -17.71 13.77
CA ALA A 408 -41.60 -17.85 15.10
C ALA A 408 -40.64 -18.51 16.10
N GLN A 409 -39.99 -19.61 15.70
CA GLN A 409 -39.00 -20.30 16.53
C GLN A 409 -37.79 -19.42 16.80
N LEU A 410 -37.28 -18.73 15.79
CA LEU A 410 -36.14 -17.83 15.90
C LEU A 410 -36.45 -16.64 16.83
N ALA A 411 -37.65 -16.06 16.73
CA ALA A 411 -38.10 -14.99 17.62
C ALA A 411 -38.23 -15.46 19.08
N ARG A 412 -38.74 -16.68 19.29
CA ARG A 412 -38.80 -17.31 20.62
C ARG A 412 -37.40 -17.50 21.20
N ASN A 413 -36.49 -18.10 20.42
CA ASN A 413 -35.09 -18.28 20.81
C ASN A 413 -34.42 -16.94 21.17
N ALA A 414 -34.66 -15.89 20.38
CA ALA A 414 -34.14 -14.55 20.64
C ALA A 414 -34.70 -13.95 21.94
N ALA A 415 -36.02 -14.02 22.18
CA ALA A 415 -36.64 -13.51 23.40
C ALA A 415 -36.16 -14.24 24.66
N GLU A 416 -36.07 -15.57 24.61
CA GLU A 416 -35.53 -16.41 25.67
C GLU A 416 -34.05 -16.09 25.92
N GLY A 417 -33.26 -15.93 24.85
CA GLY A 417 -31.84 -15.61 24.91
C GLY A 417 -31.58 -14.24 25.55
N LEU A 418 -32.38 -13.22 25.20
CA LEU A 418 -32.32 -11.92 25.88
C LEU A 418 -32.64 -12.05 27.36
N GLY A 419 -33.60 -12.90 27.74
CA GLY A 419 -33.87 -13.22 29.14
C GLY A 419 -32.67 -13.85 29.85
N MET A 420 -32.02 -14.83 29.23
CA MET A 420 -30.82 -15.46 29.77
C MET A 420 -29.66 -14.47 29.92
N MET A 421 -29.43 -13.60 28.92
CA MET A 421 -28.39 -12.57 28.99
C MET A 421 -28.61 -11.58 30.13
N ALA A 422 -29.87 -11.20 30.41
CA ALA A 422 -30.21 -10.35 31.55
C ALA A 422 -29.90 -11.04 32.89
N THR A 423 -30.10 -12.36 32.98
CA THR A 423 -29.67 -13.16 34.14
C THR A 423 -28.15 -13.16 34.28
N VAL A 424 -27.41 -13.33 33.18
CA VAL A 424 -25.94 -13.25 33.18
C VAL A 424 -25.46 -11.88 33.66
N ASP A 425 -26.09 -10.80 33.22
CA ASP A 425 -25.78 -9.44 33.70
C ASP A 425 -26.05 -9.26 35.19
N ALA A 426 -27.15 -9.81 35.70
CA ALA A 426 -27.48 -9.78 37.12
C ALA A 426 -26.45 -10.58 37.94
N GLU A 427 -26.02 -11.75 37.46
CA GLU A 427 -24.99 -12.58 38.09
C GLU A 427 -23.62 -11.90 38.10
N ALA A 428 -23.23 -11.28 36.99
CA ALA A 428 -21.99 -10.52 36.89
C ALA A 428 -21.99 -9.32 37.84
N LYS A 429 -23.10 -8.55 37.88
CA LYS A 429 -23.27 -7.44 38.82
C LYS A 429 -23.26 -7.89 40.28
N ALA A 430 -23.75 -9.10 40.57
CA ALA A 430 -23.70 -9.71 41.89
C ALA A 430 -22.35 -10.35 42.23
N GLY A 431 -21.35 -10.27 41.34
CA GLY A 431 -20.01 -10.85 41.54
C GLY A 431 -19.97 -12.38 41.46
N LYS A 432 -21.02 -13.02 40.94
CA LYS A 432 -21.08 -14.49 40.76
C LYS A 432 -20.38 -14.96 39.48
N LEU A 433 -20.26 -14.06 38.50
CA LEU A 433 -19.54 -14.26 37.25
C LEU A 433 -18.55 -13.11 37.04
N ASP A 434 -17.30 -13.42 36.69
CA ASP A 434 -16.36 -12.40 36.23
C ASP A 434 -16.70 -11.95 34.79
N ALA A 435 -16.06 -10.86 34.35
CA ALA A 435 -16.34 -10.25 33.06
C ALA A 435 -16.06 -11.16 31.86
N VAL A 436 -15.01 -12.00 31.91
CA VAL A 436 -14.63 -12.90 30.82
C VAL A 436 -15.65 -14.03 30.71
N ARG A 437 -16.01 -14.64 31.84
CA ARG A 437 -17.01 -15.70 31.93
C ARG A 437 -18.40 -15.21 31.54
N ALA A 438 -18.79 -14.00 31.96
CA ALA A 438 -20.04 -13.37 31.57
C ALA A 438 -20.09 -13.09 30.05
N ARG A 439 -19.02 -12.53 29.48
CA ARG A 439 -18.90 -12.30 28.02
C ARG A 439 -19.04 -13.60 27.23
N ASN A 440 -18.33 -14.66 27.61
CA ASN A 440 -18.38 -15.93 26.91
C ASN A 440 -19.74 -16.63 27.04
N LYS A 441 -20.38 -16.58 28.22
CA LYS A 441 -21.74 -17.12 28.37
C LYS A 441 -22.72 -16.39 27.46
N LYS A 442 -22.62 -15.06 27.34
CA LYS A 442 -23.43 -14.28 26.39
C LYS A 442 -23.17 -14.66 24.93
N LEU A 443 -21.91 -14.88 24.54
CA LEU A 443 -21.58 -15.35 23.19
C LEU A 443 -22.22 -16.71 22.90
N ILE A 444 -22.12 -17.67 23.82
CA ILE A 444 -22.76 -19.00 23.69
C ILE A 444 -24.27 -18.86 23.50
N ILE A 445 -24.91 -18.01 24.32
CA ILE A 445 -26.34 -17.68 24.17
C ILE A 445 -26.60 -17.14 22.75
N THR A 446 -25.81 -16.17 22.27
CA THR A 446 -25.94 -15.61 20.90
C THR A 446 -25.87 -16.70 19.83
N PHE A 447 -24.86 -17.59 19.87
CA PHE A 447 -24.62 -18.60 18.83
C PHE A 447 -25.66 -19.73 18.77
N ALA A 448 -26.34 -20.02 19.88
CA ALA A 448 -27.35 -21.08 19.94
C ALA A 448 -28.70 -20.58 19.38
N LEU A 449 -28.96 -20.86 18.10
CA LEU A 449 -30.17 -20.41 17.38
C LEU A 449 -31.23 -21.51 17.14
N ASP A 450 -30.87 -22.79 17.31
CA ASP A 450 -31.70 -23.89 16.78
C ASP A 450 -32.76 -24.38 17.77
N GLU A 451 -32.49 -24.19 19.07
CA GLU A 451 -33.31 -24.73 20.14
C GLU A 451 -34.20 -23.65 20.78
N THR A 452 -35.30 -24.05 21.41
CA THR A 452 -36.13 -23.19 22.25
C THR A 452 -36.52 -23.88 23.55
N GLY A 453 -37.02 -23.13 24.53
CA GLY A 453 -37.51 -23.65 25.80
C GLY A 453 -36.44 -24.40 26.60
N PRO A 454 -36.78 -25.52 27.26
CA PRO A 454 -35.82 -26.27 28.08
C PRO A 454 -34.61 -26.81 27.31
N ALA A 455 -34.79 -27.19 26.04
CA ALA A 455 -33.69 -27.69 25.20
C ALA A 455 -32.64 -26.61 24.96
N TYR A 456 -33.08 -25.36 24.74
CA TYR A 456 -32.19 -24.23 24.56
C TYR A 456 -31.34 -23.94 25.80
N GLN A 457 -31.97 -23.91 26.98
CA GLN A 457 -31.25 -23.74 28.24
C GLN A 457 -30.20 -24.85 28.43
N SER A 458 -30.57 -26.10 28.17
CA SER A 458 -29.65 -27.24 28.27
C SER A 458 -28.44 -27.10 27.35
N VAL A 459 -28.64 -26.71 26.09
CA VAL A 459 -27.54 -26.52 25.13
C VAL A 459 -26.62 -25.38 25.54
N VAL A 460 -27.18 -24.28 26.05
CA VAL A 460 -26.39 -23.15 26.56
C VAL A 460 -25.56 -23.58 27.77
N ASP A 461 -26.17 -24.27 28.74
CA ASP A 461 -25.49 -24.69 29.96
C ASP A 461 -24.39 -25.72 29.66
N GLU A 462 -24.66 -26.72 28.83
CA GLU A 462 -23.68 -27.74 28.43
C GLU A 462 -22.45 -27.10 27.75
N ARG A 463 -22.67 -26.21 26.78
CA ARG A 463 -21.58 -25.51 26.09
C ARG A 463 -20.81 -24.60 27.03
N TYR A 464 -21.50 -23.94 27.96
CA TYR A 464 -20.87 -23.06 28.94
C TYR A 464 -20.05 -23.83 29.96
N GLU A 465 -20.52 -25.00 30.43
CA GLU A 465 -19.76 -25.88 31.31
C GLU A 465 -18.49 -26.39 30.63
N ALA A 466 -18.56 -26.77 29.35
CA ALA A 466 -17.41 -27.17 28.56
C ALA A 466 -16.36 -26.03 28.46
N PHE A 467 -16.81 -24.83 28.10
CA PHE A 467 -15.96 -23.63 28.08
C PHE A 467 -15.35 -23.34 29.46
N ASP A 468 -16.16 -23.35 30.52
CA ASP A 468 -15.72 -22.98 31.87
C ASP A 468 -14.67 -23.96 32.41
N LYS A 469 -14.82 -25.24 32.08
CA LYS A 469 -13.82 -26.28 32.40
C LYS A 469 -12.48 -25.98 31.72
N GLU A 470 -12.50 -25.59 30.45
CA GLU A 470 -11.29 -25.25 29.69
C GLU A 470 -10.65 -23.96 30.19
N PHE A 471 -11.46 -22.91 30.40
CA PHE A 471 -11.01 -21.62 30.94
C PHE A 471 -10.31 -21.76 32.29
N ARG A 472 -10.85 -22.60 33.20
CA ARG A 472 -10.22 -22.87 34.50
C ARG A 472 -8.93 -23.67 34.37
N ALA A 473 -8.81 -24.52 33.36
CA ALA A 473 -7.61 -25.30 33.11
C ALA A 473 -6.48 -24.45 32.49
N ASN A 474 -6.81 -23.44 31.69
CA ASN A 474 -5.85 -22.58 31.01
C ASN A 474 -6.36 -21.13 30.83
N PRO A 475 -6.40 -20.32 31.88
CA PRO A 475 -7.00 -18.98 31.81
C PRO A 475 -6.21 -18.00 30.92
N ASP A 476 -4.92 -18.24 30.72
CA ASP A 476 -4.06 -17.37 29.90
C ASP A 476 -4.30 -17.54 28.39
N ALA A 477 -4.90 -18.67 27.95
CA ALA A 477 -5.28 -18.86 26.55
C ALA A 477 -6.51 -18.04 26.12
N PHE A 478 -7.20 -17.41 27.07
CA PHE A 478 -8.45 -16.65 26.86
C PHE A 478 -8.32 -15.17 27.26
N LYS A 479 -7.10 -14.73 27.57
CA LYS A 479 -6.73 -13.30 27.68
C LYS A 479 -6.33 -12.81 26.30
#